data_AF-A0A0F9MDY8-F1
#
_entry.id   AF-A0A0F9MDY8-F1
#
_cell.length_a   1.000
_cell.length_b   1.000
_cell.length_c   1.000
_cell.angle_alpha   90.00
_cell.angle_beta   90.00
_cell.angle_gamma   90.00
#
_symmetry.space_group_name_H-M   'P 1'
#
loop_
_entity.id
_entity.type
_entity.pdbx_description
1 polymer ?
#
loop_
_entity_poly.entity_id
_entity_poly.type
_entity_poly.pdbx_seq_one_letter_code
_entity_poly.pdbx_strand_id
1 'polypeptide(L)'
;MLKSYGVPIERLNKGKPIIAPKDNWWENGAASNAAAFYLERSATNDSIIKKLISQELRLDDPKLENGVVAVHYRAIPKKVTREQRSRSYLGLALFTPELELLKRYAEPVILPSENPLCKNSWVGAGSVPISLGSKRYTSRY
;
A
#
# COMPACT_ATOMS: atom_id res chain seq x y z
N MET A 1 -23.99 6.52 16.20
CA MET A 1 -24.71 5.72 15.17
C MET A 1 -24.00 5.99 13.84
N LEU A 2 -23.50 4.96 13.15
CA LEU A 2 -22.81 5.14 11.85
C LEU A 2 -23.82 5.55 10.77
N LYS A 3 -23.52 6.61 10.03
CA LYS A 3 -24.36 7.07 8.91
C LYS A 3 -24.21 6.08 7.75
N SER A 4 -25.32 5.46 7.32
CA SER A 4 -25.35 4.70 6.08
C SER A 4 -25.36 5.66 4.89
N TYR A 5 -24.52 5.39 3.90
CA TYR A 5 -24.43 6.18 2.66
C TYR A 5 -25.25 5.59 1.52
N GLY A 6 -26.04 4.54 1.77
CA GLY A 6 -26.91 3.92 0.75
C GLY A 6 -26.18 3.15 -0.35
N VAL A 7 -24.85 3.03 -0.27
CA VAL A 7 -24.06 2.20 -1.19
C VAL A 7 -24.07 0.77 -0.66
N PRO A 8 -24.55 -0.23 -1.43
CA PRO A 8 -24.47 -1.62 -1.02
C PRO A 8 -22.99 -2.03 -0.92
N ILE A 9 -22.58 -2.49 0.26
CA ILE A 9 -21.23 -3.02 0.49
C ILE A 9 -21.33 -4.53 0.52
N GLU A 10 -20.69 -5.18 -0.46
CA GLU A 10 -20.53 -6.62 -0.47
C GLU A 10 -19.13 -7.01 0.03
N ARG A 11 -19.05 -8.03 0.89
CA ARG A 11 -17.78 -8.63 1.29
C ARG A 11 -17.40 -9.75 0.32
N LEU A 12 -16.49 -9.43 -0.60
CA LEU A 12 -15.88 -10.42 -1.47
C LEU A 12 -14.96 -11.37 -0.68
N ASN A 13 -14.51 -12.45 -1.33
CA ASN A 13 -13.60 -13.46 -0.77
C ASN A 13 -14.10 -14.08 0.57
N LYS A 14 -15.42 -14.24 0.74
CA LYS A 14 -16.05 -14.72 1.99
C LYS A 14 -15.62 -13.90 3.23
N GLY A 15 -15.28 -12.62 3.04
CA GLY A 15 -14.76 -11.75 4.08
C GLY A 15 -13.32 -12.04 4.52
N LYS A 16 -12.60 -12.94 3.84
CA LYS A 16 -11.17 -13.20 4.12
C LYS A 16 -10.30 -12.02 3.67
N PRO A 17 -9.24 -11.69 4.41
CA PRO A 17 -8.34 -10.61 4.03
C PRO A 17 -7.61 -10.93 2.72
N ILE A 18 -7.58 -9.97 1.80
CA ILE A 18 -6.74 -10.05 0.57
C ILE A 18 -5.26 -9.77 0.87
N ILE A 19 -4.99 -9.08 1.98
CA ILE A 19 -3.66 -8.81 2.50
C ILE A 19 -3.65 -9.16 3.99
N ALA A 20 -2.73 -10.03 4.37
CA ALA A 20 -2.40 -10.37 5.76
C ALA A 20 -0.88 -10.32 5.96
N PRO A 21 -0.39 -10.21 7.21
CA PRO A 21 1.03 -10.34 7.53
C PRO A 21 1.65 -11.60 6.93
N LYS A 22 2.92 -11.50 6.51
CA LYS A 22 3.76 -12.61 6.04
C LYS A 22 5.08 -12.60 6.80
N ASP A 23 5.90 -13.64 6.66
CA ASP A 23 7.15 -13.80 7.41
C ASP A 23 8.25 -12.79 7.06
N ASN A 24 8.05 -11.98 6.02
CA ASN A 24 8.92 -10.87 5.67
C ASN A 24 9.15 -9.93 6.87
N TRP A 25 10.41 -9.56 7.09
CA TRP A 25 10.86 -8.89 8.30
C TRP A 25 10.08 -7.60 8.63
N TRP A 26 9.62 -6.88 7.61
CA TRP A 26 8.97 -5.58 7.69
C TRP A 26 7.43 -5.62 7.81
N GLU A 27 6.80 -6.77 7.52
CA GLU A 27 5.33 -6.92 7.47
C GLU A 27 4.78 -8.08 8.30
N ASN A 28 5.62 -8.72 9.11
CA ASN A 28 5.25 -9.87 9.94
C ASN A 28 4.47 -9.53 11.22
N GLY A 29 4.27 -8.25 11.54
CA GLY A 29 3.47 -7.80 12.69
C GLY A 29 2.03 -7.50 12.33
N ALA A 30 1.82 -6.58 11.39
CA ALA A 30 0.51 -6.17 10.91
C ALA A 30 0.56 -5.69 9.46
N ALA A 31 -0.56 -5.86 8.73
CA ALA A 31 -0.78 -5.29 7.41
C ALA A 31 -2.21 -4.71 7.35
N SER A 32 -2.34 -3.40 7.12
CA SER A 32 -3.63 -2.69 7.20
C SER A 32 -3.64 -1.38 6.42
N ASN A 33 -4.71 -0.57 6.57
CA ASN A 33 -4.84 0.80 6.07
C ASN A 33 -4.38 0.97 4.62
N ALA A 34 -4.97 0.17 3.73
CA ALA A 34 -4.58 0.15 2.34
C ALA A 34 -5.23 1.27 1.52
N ALA A 35 -4.48 1.80 0.56
CA ALA A 35 -4.98 2.54 -0.58
C ALA A 35 -5.02 1.60 -1.80
N ALA A 36 -6.04 1.71 -2.63
CA ALA A 36 -6.20 0.90 -3.83
C ALA A 36 -6.47 1.78 -5.04
N PHE A 37 -5.87 1.41 -6.17
CA PHE A 37 -6.01 2.08 -7.46
C PHE A 37 -6.31 1.04 -8.53
N TYR A 38 -7.35 1.28 -9.31
CA TYR A 38 -7.65 0.46 -10.48
C TYR A 38 -7.01 1.09 -11.72
N LEU A 39 -6.23 0.29 -12.43
CA LEU A 39 -5.57 0.64 -13.68
C LEU A 39 -6.20 -0.22 -14.78
N GLU A 40 -7.22 0.31 -15.43
CA GLU A 40 -7.79 -0.31 -16.62
C GLU A 40 -6.77 -0.37 -17.77
N ARG A 41 -6.92 -1.32 -18.68
CA ARG A 41 -6.07 -1.42 -19.88
C ARG A 41 -6.29 -0.24 -20.81
N SER A 42 -5.21 0.44 -21.15
CA SER A 42 -5.20 1.58 -22.08
C SER A 42 -3.77 1.88 -22.48
N ALA A 43 -3.55 2.58 -23.60
CA ALA A 43 -2.18 2.94 -24.02
C ALA A 43 -1.40 3.70 -22.92
N THR A 44 -2.09 4.54 -22.13
CA THR A 44 -1.51 5.28 -21.01
C THR A 44 -1.15 4.35 -19.85
N ASN A 45 -2.12 3.55 -19.39
CA ASN A 45 -1.94 2.69 -18.20
C ASN A 45 -1.06 1.48 -18.49
N ASP A 46 -1.05 0.95 -19.71
CA ASP A 46 -0.24 -0.21 -20.09
C ASP A 46 1.24 0.05 -19.84
N SER A 47 1.71 1.29 -20.04
CA SER A 47 3.08 1.69 -19.71
C SER A 47 3.38 1.63 -18.21
N ILE A 48 2.39 1.93 -17.36
CA ILE A 48 2.49 1.86 -15.90
C ILE A 48 2.38 0.42 -15.43
N ILE A 49 1.37 -0.32 -15.92
CA ILE A 49 1.14 -1.73 -15.63
C ILE A 49 2.39 -2.54 -15.96
N LYS A 50 3.01 -2.32 -17.14
CA LYS A 50 4.25 -2.97 -17.54
C LYS A 50 5.41 -2.77 -16.54
N LYS A 51 5.50 -1.58 -15.92
CA LYS A 51 6.51 -1.30 -14.89
C LYS A 51 6.17 -1.99 -13.57
N LEU A 52 4.89 -2.07 -13.21
CA LEU A 52 4.43 -2.70 -11.97
C LEU A 52 4.52 -4.24 -12.02
N ILE A 53 4.16 -4.87 -13.14
CA ILE A 53 4.12 -6.33 -13.21
C ILE A 53 5.52 -6.97 -13.34
N SER A 54 6.57 -6.17 -13.58
CA SER A 54 7.97 -6.60 -13.75
C SER A 54 8.14 -7.65 -14.88
N GLN A 55 9.26 -8.37 -14.94
CA GLN A 55 9.52 -9.35 -16.01
C GLN A 55 8.74 -10.68 -15.85
N GLU A 56 8.08 -10.90 -14.70
CA GLU A 56 7.38 -12.15 -14.37
C GLU A 56 6.05 -12.31 -15.13
N LEU A 57 5.41 -11.20 -15.49
CA LEU A 57 4.15 -11.17 -16.22
C LEU A 57 4.30 -10.31 -17.46
N ARG A 58 3.56 -10.67 -18.50
CA ARG A 58 3.55 -9.94 -19.78
C ARG A 58 2.22 -9.24 -19.95
N LEU A 59 2.19 -8.12 -20.67
CA LEU A 59 0.95 -7.37 -20.92
C LEU A 59 -0.10 -8.15 -21.71
N ASP A 60 0.29 -9.19 -22.42
CA ASP A 60 -0.60 -10.11 -23.14
C ASP A 60 -1.09 -11.28 -22.27
N ASP A 61 -0.74 -11.32 -20.98
CA ASP A 61 -1.29 -12.31 -20.05
C ASP A 61 -2.81 -12.12 -19.89
N PRO A 62 -3.63 -13.18 -20.09
CA PRO A 62 -5.09 -13.10 -19.96
C PRO A 62 -5.56 -12.56 -18.62
N LYS A 63 -4.81 -12.77 -17.53
CA LYS A 63 -5.17 -12.23 -16.20
C LYS A 63 -5.14 -10.70 -16.14
N LEU A 64 -4.52 -10.04 -17.11
CA LEU A 64 -4.42 -8.59 -17.22
C LEU A 64 -5.42 -8.02 -18.23
N GLU A 65 -6.34 -8.81 -18.79
CA GLU A 65 -7.29 -8.33 -19.80
C GLU A 65 -8.15 -7.18 -19.27
N ASN A 66 -8.57 -7.27 -18.01
CA ASN A 66 -9.40 -6.28 -17.32
C ASN A 66 -8.55 -5.33 -16.45
N GLY A 67 -7.25 -5.22 -16.72
CA GLY A 67 -6.35 -4.31 -15.99
C GLY A 67 -5.87 -4.87 -14.66
N VAL A 68 -5.44 -3.97 -13.78
CA VAL A 68 -4.78 -4.31 -12.49
C VAL A 68 -5.30 -3.43 -11.37
N VAL A 69 -5.53 -4.02 -10.21
CA VAL A 69 -5.74 -3.29 -8.95
C VAL A 69 -4.41 -3.24 -8.19
N ALA A 70 -3.81 -2.05 -8.09
CA ALA A 70 -2.62 -1.79 -7.30
C ALA A 70 -3.02 -1.39 -5.87
N VAL A 71 -2.51 -2.13 -4.89
CA VAL A 71 -2.80 -1.95 -3.47
C VAL A 71 -1.52 -1.56 -2.74
N HIS A 72 -1.47 -0.32 -2.26
CA HIS A 72 -0.48 0.11 -1.27
C HIS A 72 -1.01 -0.16 0.12
N TYR A 73 -0.29 -0.91 0.94
CA TYR A 73 -0.72 -1.26 2.30
C TYR A 73 0.32 -0.88 3.35
N ARG A 74 -0.16 -0.43 4.50
CA ARG A 74 0.67 -0.16 5.67
C ARG A 74 1.08 -1.46 6.31
N ALA A 75 2.36 -1.62 6.59
CA ALA A 75 2.92 -2.77 7.27
C ALA A 75 3.75 -2.36 8.49
N ILE A 76 3.76 -3.23 9.50
CA ILE A 76 4.51 -3.03 10.75
C ILE A 76 5.22 -4.36 11.09
N PRO A 77 6.51 -4.32 11.46
CA PRO A 77 7.23 -5.49 11.94
C PRO A 77 6.79 -5.89 13.36
N LYS A 78 6.83 -7.19 13.67
CA LYS A 78 6.47 -7.77 14.98
C LYS A 78 7.47 -7.37 16.07
N LYS A 79 8.77 -7.31 15.72
CA LYS A 79 9.83 -6.84 16.61
C LYS A 79 10.19 -5.43 16.21
N VAL A 80 9.87 -4.49 17.09
CA VAL A 80 10.27 -3.10 16.98
C VAL A 80 11.34 -2.88 18.04
N THR A 81 12.58 -2.54 17.68
CA THR A 81 13.56 -2.13 18.70
C THR A 81 13.06 -0.86 19.40
N ARG A 82 13.47 -0.60 20.65
CA ARG A 82 12.99 0.56 21.43
C ARG A 82 13.17 1.90 20.69
N GLU A 83 14.10 1.96 19.74
CA GLU A 83 14.42 3.11 18.88
C GLU A 83 13.49 3.26 17.66
N GLN A 84 12.80 2.19 17.26
CA GLN A 84 11.97 2.08 16.05
C GLN A 84 10.47 2.29 16.31
N ARG A 85 10.05 2.91 17.42
CA ARG A 85 8.64 3.15 17.80
C ARG A 85 7.72 3.27 16.58
N SER A 86 6.95 2.21 16.32
CA SER A 86 5.90 2.08 15.30
C SER A 86 6.21 2.59 13.89
N ARG A 87 7.45 2.42 13.40
CA ARG A 87 7.76 2.73 12.01
C ARG A 87 6.95 1.84 11.08
N SER A 88 6.19 2.48 10.19
CA SER A 88 5.37 1.81 9.20
C SER A 88 6.07 1.84 7.85
N TYR A 89 5.96 0.72 7.14
CA TYR A 89 6.44 0.53 5.79
C TYR A 89 5.23 0.50 4.86
N LEU A 90 5.41 0.86 3.58
CA LEU A 90 4.37 0.69 2.58
C LEU A 90 4.75 -0.43 1.62
N GLY A 91 3.94 -1.47 1.62
CA GLY A 91 4.01 -2.55 0.66
C GLY A 91 3.21 -2.27 -0.59
N LEU A 92 3.53 -2.98 -1.67
CA LEU A 92 2.76 -2.99 -2.91
C LEU A 92 2.34 -4.43 -3.24
N ALA A 93 1.05 -4.60 -3.53
CA ALA A 93 0.51 -5.82 -4.11
C ALA A 93 -0.36 -5.47 -5.32
N LEU A 94 -0.34 -6.36 -6.32
CA LEU A 94 -1.09 -6.25 -7.56
C LEU A 94 -2.10 -7.40 -7.59
N PHE A 95 -3.34 -7.07 -7.93
CA PHE A 95 -4.42 -8.03 -8.06
C PHE A 95 -5.14 -7.85 -9.39
N THR A 96 -5.88 -8.87 -9.81
CA THR A 96 -6.96 -8.70 -10.78
C THR A 96 -8.12 -7.89 -10.13
N PRO A 97 -9.07 -7.35 -10.92
CA PRO A 97 -10.29 -6.74 -10.37
C PRO A 97 -11.10 -7.68 -9.47
N GLU A 98 -11.01 -9.00 -9.70
CA GLU A 98 -11.64 -10.07 -8.93
C GLU A 98 -10.86 -10.43 -7.66
N LEU A 99 -9.80 -9.68 -7.33
CA LEU A 99 -8.96 -9.82 -6.15
C LEU A 99 -8.08 -11.09 -6.15
N GLU A 100 -7.77 -11.63 -7.33
CA GLU A 100 -6.75 -12.67 -7.45
C GLU A 100 -5.36 -12.05 -7.38
N LEU A 101 -4.47 -12.61 -6.56
CA LEU A 101 -3.13 -12.06 -6.39
C LEU A 101 -2.27 -12.32 -7.63
N LEU A 102 -1.81 -11.24 -8.26
CA LEU A 102 -0.85 -11.27 -9.36
C LEU A 102 0.59 -11.22 -8.82
N LYS A 103 0.85 -10.29 -7.91
CA LYS A 103 2.18 -10.07 -7.34
C LYS A 103 2.09 -9.39 -5.98
N ARG A 104 2.96 -9.76 -5.04
CA ARG A 104 3.23 -8.99 -3.82
C ARG A 104 4.73 -8.79 -3.72
N TYR A 105 5.17 -7.54 -3.66
CA TYR A 105 6.59 -7.22 -3.59
C TYR A 105 7.18 -7.72 -2.27
N ALA A 106 8.37 -8.31 -2.36
CA ALA A 106 9.08 -8.87 -1.20
C ALA A 106 9.61 -7.78 -0.26
N GLU A 107 9.99 -6.64 -0.84
CA GLU A 107 10.48 -5.46 -0.12
C GLU A 107 9.44 -4.34 -0.15
N PRO A 108 9.42 -3.45 0.87
CA PRO A 108 8.52 -2.31 0.87
C PRO A 108 8.90 -1.32 -0.24
N VAL A 109 7.88 -0.74 -0.88
CA VAL A 109 8.08 0.30 -1.90
C VAL A 109 8.34 1.67 -1.29
N ILE A 110 7.96 1.88 -0.02
CA ILE A 110 8.32 3.09 0.72
C ILE A 110 8.77 2.74 2.13
N LEU A 111 9.93 3.27 2.51
CA LEU A 111 10.56 3.09 3.81
C LEU A 111 10.33 4.32 4.70
N PRO A 112 10.28 4.13 6.03
CA PRO A 112 10.28 5.25 6.97
C PRO A 112 11.60 6.03 6.87
N SER A 113 11.52 7.37 6.79
CA SER A 113 12.68 8.25 6.73
C SER A 113 13.67 8.02 7.89
N GLU A 114 14.97 8.06 7.58
CA GLU A 114 16.04 7.99 8.58
C GLU A 114 16.21 9.32 9.35
N ASN A 115 15.60 10.40 8.88
CA ASN A 115 15.70 11.71 9.50
C ASN A 115 15.17 11.67 10.95
N PRO A 116 15.98 12.04 11.97
CA PRO A 116 15.56 12.06 13.36
C PRO A 116 14.32 12.93 13.63
N LEU A 117 14.08 13.97 12.83
CA LEU A 117 12.88 14.81 12.91
C LEU A 117 11.59 14.06 12.53
N CYS A 118 11.70 13.00 11.72
CA CYS A 118 10.58 12.13 11.34
C CYS A 118 10.31 11.03 12.37
N LYS A 119 11.09 10.92 13.46
CA LYS A 119 10.98 9.82 14.43
C LYS A 119 9.61 9.73 15.11
N ASN A 120 8.89 10.85 15.22
CA ASN A 120 7.56 10.92 15.82
C ASN A 120 6.45 11.25 14.80
N SER A 121 6.74 11.26 13.49
CA SER A 121 5.72 11.56 12.51
C SER A 121 4.80 10.36 12.29
N TRP A 122 3.49 10.63 12.31
CA TRP A 122 2.45 9.63 12.04
C TRP A 122 2.34 9.26 10.55
N VAL A 123 2.96 10.06 9.69
CA VAL A 123 2.99 9.84 8.25
C VAL A 123 4.00 8.73 7.99
N GLY A 124 3.54 7.48 8.00
CA GLY A 124 4.33 6.35 7.50
C GLY A 124 4.81 6.69 6.10
N ALA A 125 6.13 6.62 5.87
CA ALA A 125 6.91 7.17 4.75
C ALA A 125 7.62 8.52 4.97
N GLY A 126 7.29 9.27 6.02
CA GLY A 126 8.11 10.37 6.53
C GLY A 126 8.18 11.59 5.61
N SER A 127 7.37 12.60 5.91
CA SER A 127 7.73 13.98 5.63
C SER A 127 7.73 14.77 6.93
N VAL A 128 8.77 15.58 7.13
CA VAL A 128 8.87 16.46 8.30
C VAL A 128 7.75 17.48 8.17
N PRO A 129 6.83 17.60 9.14
CA PRO A 129 5.84 18.66 9.11
C PRO A 129 6.56 20.01 9.27
N ILE A 130 6.62 20.78 8.19
CA ILE A 130 7.13 22.16 8.18
C ILE A 130 5.99 23.04 8.69
N SER A 131 6.19 23.70 9.82
CA SER A 131 5.19 24.62 10.39
C SER A 131 4.94 25.79 9.42
N LEU A 132 3.67 26.06 9.14
CA LEU A 132 3.20 27.23 8.39
C LEU A 132 2.56 28.30 9.30
N GLY A 133 2.73 28.17 10.62
CA GLY A 133 2.04 29.00 11.62
C GLY A 133 0.57 28.64 11.82
N SER A 134 -0.06 29.19 12.87
CA SER A 134 -1.49 28.99 13.20
C SER A 134 -1.94 27.52 13.24
N LYS A 135 -1.09 26.62 13.77
CA LYS A 135 -1.32 25.18 13.81
C LYS A 135 -1.49 24.50 12.44
N ARG A 136 -0.98 25.12 11.36
CA ARG A 136 -0.91 24.54 10.02
C ARG A 136 0.48 23.98 9.73
N TYR A 137 0.54 22.92 8.94
CA TYR A 137 1.77 22.23 8.58
C TYR A 137 1.74 21.87 7.09
N THR A 138 2.91 21.92 6.43
CA THR A 138 3.13 21.35 5.09
C THR A 138 4.19 20.24 5.17
N SER A 139 4.41 19.53 4.08
CA SER A 139 5.37 18.44 3.99
C SER A 139 6.20 18.60 2.73
N ARG A 140 7.53 18.57 2.86
CA ARG A 140 8.45 18.60 1.72
C ARG A 140 8.80 17.15 1.34
N TYR A 141 8.56 16.80 0.08
CA TYR A 141 9.02 15.56 -0.54
C TYR A 141 10.41 15.78 -1.14
#